data_AF-A0A2M7NA47-F1
#
_entry.id   AF-A0A2M7NA47-F1
#
_cell.length_a   1.000
_cell.length_b   1.000
_cell.length_c   1.000
_cell.angle_alpha   90.00
_cell.angle_beta   90.00
_cell.angle_gamma   90.00
#
_symmetry.space_group_name_H-M   'P 1'
#
loop_
_entity.id
_entity.type
_entity.pdbx_description
1 polymer ?
#
loop_
_entity_poly.entity_id
_entity_poly.type
_entity_poly.pdbx_seq_one_letter_code
_entity_poly.pdbx_strand_id
1 'polypeptide(L)' 'MNTLTSIAAQVRRDIIRMVHGASSGHPGGSLGCTDFLTALYFDTLKIEPNNFTIDGLNEDLFFLSN' A
#
# COMPACT_ATOMS: atom_id res chain seq x y z
N MET A 1 18.81 3.01 5.03
CA MET A 1 17.77 2.47 4.12
C MET A 1 16.81 1.62 4.96
N ASN A 2 15.51 1.82 4.80
CA ASN A 2 14.49 0.99 5.46
C ASN A 2 14.30 -0.30 4.65
N THR A 3 14.25 -1.46 5.31
CA THR A 3 13.96 -2.75 4.65
C THR A 3 12.46 -2.86 4.36
N LEU A 4 12.07 -3.70 3.39
CA LEU A 4 10.65 -3.99 3.12
C LEU A 4 9.90 -4.42 4.39
N THR A 5 10.53 -5.21 5.26
CA THR A 5 9.97 -5.59 6.57
C THR A 5 9.67 -4.39 7.46
N SER A 6 10.56 -3.40 7.49
CA SER A 6 10.35 -2.18 8.30
C SER A 6 9.23 -1.30 7.74
N ILE A 7 9.11 -1.21 6.41
CA ILE A 7 8.01 -0.51 5.72
C ILE A 7 6.69 -1.23 6.01
N ALA A 8 6.64 -2.56 5.86
CA ALA A 8 5.45 -3.34 6.13
C ALA A 8 4.99 -3.22 7.59
N ALA A 9 5.92 -3.19 8.55
CA ALA A 9 5.61 -2.95 9.95
C ALA A 9 5.04 -1.54 10.19
N GLN A 10 5.55 -0.53 9.48
CA GLN A 10 5.02 0.83 9.54
C GLN A 10 3.62 0.92 8.93
N VAL A 11 3.41 0.35 7.74
CA VAL A 11 2.09 0.30 7.07
C VAL A 11 1.04 -0.36 7.96
N ARG A 12 1.36 -1.47 8.66
CA ARG A 12 0.44 -2.10 9.62
C ARG A 12 0.04 -1.16 10.77
N ARG A 13 0.99 -0.38 11.31
CA ARG A 13 0.69 0.60 12.35
C ARG A 13 -0.24 1.70 11.83
N ASP A 14 -0.02 2.13 10.60
CA ASP A 14 -0.81 3.20 9.98
C ASP A 14 -2.24 2.72 9.68
N ILE A 15 -2.41 1.48 9.20
CA ILE A 15 -3.74 0.84 9.05
C ILE A 15 -4.52 0.90 10.37
N ILE A 16 -3.91 0.46 11.48
CA ILE A 16 -4.57 0.46 12.79
C ILE A 16 -4.91 1.89 13.24
N ARG A 17 -3.99 2.84 13.09
CA ARG A 17 -4.22 4.24 13.47
C ARG A 17 -5.34 4.88 12.66
N MET A 18 -5.38 4.65 11.34
CA MET A 18 -6.40 5.21 10.45
C MET A 18 -7.79 4.65 10.75
N VAL A 19 -7.93 3.33 10.84
CA VAL A 19 -9.21 2.68 11.14
C VAL A 19 -9.71 3.06 12.54
N HIS A 20 -8.82 3.09 13.53
CA HIS A 20 -9.16 3.54 14.89
C HIS A 20 -9.60 5.01 14.90
N GLY A 21 -8.84 5.89 14.24
CA GLY A 21 -9.17 7.32 14.15
C GLY A 21 -10.51 7.60 13.49
N ALA A 22 -10.89 6.81 12.47
CA ALA A 22 -12.19 6.89 11.81
C ALA A 22 -13.32 6.19 12.59
N SER A 23 -13.01 5.43 13.64
CA SER A 23 -13.95 4.53 14.34
C SER A 23 -14.73 3.59 13.40
N SER A 24 -14.15 3.29 12.24
CA SER A 24 -14.79 2.57 11.14
C SER A 24 -13.73 2.08 10.15
N GLY A 25 -13.97 0.94 9.50
CA GLY A 25 -13.09 0.37 8.48
C GLY A 25 -12.87 -1.14 8.63
N HIS A 26 -12.10 -1.72 7.71
CA HIS A 26 -11.83 -3.16 7.62
C HIS A 26 -10.33 -3.47 7.80
N PRO A 27 -9.82 -3.58 9.04
CA PRO A 27 -8.39 -3.73 9.28
C PRO A 27 -7.85 -5.12 8.87
N GLY A 28 -8.68 -6.17 8.96
CA GLY A 28 -8.24 -7.55 8.72
C GLY A 28 -7.64 -7.78 7.33
N GLY A 29 -8.36 -7.37 6.28
CA GLY A 29 -7.90 -7.53 4.89
C GLY A 29 -6.62 -6.72 4.61
N SER A 30 -6.57 -5.47 5.05
CA SER A 30 -5.40 -4.60 4.86
C SER A 30 -4.16 -5.12 5.59
N LEU A 31 -4.30 -5.63 6.82
CA LEU A 31 -3.20 -6.19 7.60
C LEU A 31 -2.66 -7.48 6.98
N GLY A 32 -3.55 -8.33 6.44
CA GLY A 32 -3.17 -9.59 5.79
C GLY A 32 -2.37 -9.39 4.51
N CYS A 33 -2.72 -8.37 3.71
CA CYS A 33 -2.05 -8.10 2.43
C CYS A 33 -0.82 -7.20 2.55
N THR A 34 -0.44 -6.75 3.76
CA THR A 34 0.56 -5.69 3.92
C THR A 34 1.94 -6.05 3.35
N ASP A 35 2.43 -7.27 3.54
CA ASP A 35 3.75 -7.65 3.02
C ASP A 35 3.75 -7.71 1.48
N PHE A 36 2.67 -8.26 0.89
CA PHE A 36 2.49 -8.32 -0.56
C PHE A 36 2.45 -6.90 -1.16
N LEU A 37 1.60 -6.02 -0.62
CA LEU A 37 1.49 -4.65 -1.12
C LEU A 37 2.75 -3.83 -0.87
N THR A 38 3.49 -4.10 0.21
CA THR A 38 4.78 -3.45 0.45
C THR A 38 5.81 -3.86 -0.60
N ALA A 39 5.97 -5.14 -0.88
CA ALA A 39 6.87 -5.59 -1.96
C ALA A 39 6.40 -5.07 -3.32
N LEU A 40 5.09 -5.12 -3.59
CA LEU A 40 4.52 -4.65 -4.85
C LEU A 40 4.83 -3.16 -5.09
N TYR A 41 4.56 -2.27 -4.13
CA TYR A 41 4.72 -0.83 -4.31
C TYR A 41 6.14 -0.31 -4.15
N PHE A 42 6.97 -0.95 -3.32
CA PHE A 42 8.31 -0.44 -2.99
C PHE A 42 9.45 -1.20 -3.69
N ASP A 43 9.14 -2.23 -4.48
CA ASP A 43 10.15 -3.03 -5.19
C ASP A 43 9.73 -3.42 -6.61
N THR A 44 8.47 -3.88 -6.81
CA THR A 44 8.07 -4.49 -8.10
C THR A 44 7.42 -3.53 -9.09
N LEU A 45 6.50 -2.65 -8.66
CA LEU A 45 5.71 -1.81 -9.56
C LEU A 45 6.56 -0.75 -10.25
N LYS A 46 6.40 -0.63 -11.56
CA LYS A 46 6.94 0.49 -12.34
C LYS A 46 5.92 1.63 -12.39
N ILE A 47 6.04 2.58 -11.45
CA ILE A 47 5.13 3.72 -11.28
C ILE A 47 5.89 5.03 -11.06
N GLU A 48 5.27 6.17 -11.37
CA GLU A 48 5.75 7.51 -11.02
C GLU A 48 4.82 8.18 -9.98
N PRO A 49 5.07 7.97 -8.68
CA PRO A 49 4.14 8.40 -7.64
C PRO A 49 3.98 9.92 -7.53
N ASN A 50 4.95 10.72 -8.01
CA ASN A 50 4.87 12.18 -7.93
C ASN A 50 4.16 12.81 -9.14
N ASN A 51 3.88 12.04 -10.19
CA ASN A 51 3.26 12.54 -11.43
C ASN A 51 2.31 11.52 -12.06
N PHE A 52 1.45 10.90 -11.24
CA PHE A 52 0.46 9.93 -11.70
C PHE A 52 -0.55 10.57 -12.67
N THR A 53 -0.83 9.85 -13.76
CA THR A 53 -1.91 10.18 -14.71
C THR A 53 -2.89 9.02 -14.83
N ILE A 54 -4.19 9.32 -14.96
CA ILE A 54 -5.22 8.28 -15.01
C ILE A 54 -5.09 7.34 -16.22
N ASP A 55 -4.46 7.82 -17.30
CA ASP A 55 -4.22 7.04 -18.51
C ASP A 55 -3.14 5.97 -18.32
N GLY A 56 -2.28 6.09 -17.29
CA GLY A 56 -1.27 5.09 -16.95
C GLY A 56 -0.26 4.79 -18.07
N LEU A 57 -0.04 5.74 -18.99
CA LEU A 57 0.79 5.49 -20.18
C LEU A 57 2.24 5.15 -19.77
N ASN A 58 2.62 3.89 -20.00
CA ASN A 58 3.94 3.32 -19.67
C ASN A 58 4.21 3.04 -18.17
N GLU A 59 3.17 3.02 -17.35
CA GLU A 59 3.21 2.66 -15.93
C GLU A 59 2.37 1.39 -15.67
N ASP A 60 2.74 0.65 -14.62
CA ASP A 60 1.91 -0.45 -14.14
C ASP A 60 0.67 0.10 -13.40
N LEU A 61 -0.48 -0.52 -13.63
CA LEU A 61 -1.74 -0.15 -12.97
C LEU A 61 -2.14 -1.18 -11.93
N PHE A 62 -2.53 -0.70 -10.75
CA PHE A 62 -3.04 -1.53 -9.66
C PHE A 62 -4.52 -1.26 -9.42
N PHE A 63 -5.31 -2.34 -9.34
CA PHE A 63 -6.75 -2.29 -9.05
C PHE A 63 -7.03 -3.10 -7.79
N LEU A 64 -7.55 -2.43 -6.75
CA LEU A 64 -7.97 -3.10 -5.52
C LEU A 64 -9.43 -3.55 -5.66
N SER A 65 -9.63 -4.86 -5.85
CA SER A 65 -10.95 -5.45 -6.15
C SER A 65 -11.79 -5.82 -4.91
N ASN A 66 -11.16 -5.94 -3.74
CA ASN A 66 -11.78 -6.42 -2.49
C ASN A 66 -12.51 -5.31 -1.73
#